data_AF-C6SF95-F1
#
_entry.id   AF-C6SF95-F1
#
_cell.length_a   1.000
_cell.length_b   1.000
_cell.length_c   1.000
_cell.angle_alpha   90.00
_cell.angle_beta   90.00
_cell.angle_gamma   90.00
#
_symmetry.space_group_name_H-M   'P 1'
#
loop_
_entity.id
_entity.type
_entity.pdbx_description
1 polymer ?
#
loop_
_entity_poly.entity_id
_entity_poly.type
_entity_poly.pdbx_seq_one_letter_code
_entity_poly.pdbx_strand_id
1 'polypeptide(L)'
;MENVEGLVTHDRKDSTQKIGRTLTVILETLEALGYYVSWKVLNAKDFGIPQNRKRIYLTGSLKSKPDLSFETSPSPKLKNILESGLPTESSPFIKKLLKKFPPSELYGKSVKDKRGGKNNIHSWDIELKGAVTEEEKQLLNILLKERRKKNGLQKSA
;
A
#
# COMPACT_ATOMS: atom_id res chain seq x y z
N MET A 1 -7.14 8.59 16.88
CA MET A 1 -6.71 8.86 15.49
C MET A 1 -6.05 7.60 14.92
N GLU A 2 -6.32 7.26 13.66
CA GLU A 2 -5.63 6.21 12.90
C GLU A 2 -5.00 6.82 11.65
N ASN A 3 -3.81 6.36 11.26
CA ASN A 3 -3.20 6.74 9.99
C ASN A 3 -2.20 5.66 9.50
N VAL A 4 -1.63 5.86 8.30
CA VAL A 4 -0.55 5.03 7.76
C VAL A 4 0.73 5.15 8.58
N GLU A 5 1.53 4.08 8.62
CA GLU A 5 2.85 4.03 9.27
C GLU A 5 3.78 5.17 8.83
N GLY A 6 3.64 5.64 7.59
CA GLY A 6 4.43 6.75 7.05
C GLY A 6 4.34 8.05 7.84
N LEU A 7 3.24 8.29 8.58
CA LEU A 7 3.10 9.48 9.44
C LEU A 7 4.22 9.56 10.48
N VAL A 8 4.71 8.42 10.99
CA VAL A 8 5.78 8.36 12.00
C VAL A 8 7.03 9.08 11.54
N THR A 9 7.37 8.98 10.26
CA THR A 9 8.62 9.53 9.70
C THR A 9 8.38 10.73 8.77
N HIS A 10 7.14 11.22 8.71
CA HIS A 10 6.76 12.30 7.81
C HIS A 10 7.44 13.62 8.19
N ASP A 11 8.00 14.32 7.20
CA ASP A 11 8.80 15.53 7.38
C ASP A 11 9.95 15.36 8.39
N ARG A 12 10.63 14.21 8.33
CA ARG A 12 11.84 13.95 9.12
C ARG A 12 13.06 14.57 8.43
N LYS A 13 13.69 15.53 9.10
CA LYS A 13 14.89 16.23 8.62
C LYS A 13 16.20 15.54 9.02
N ASP A 14 16.21 14.90 10.19
CA ASP A 14 17.37 14.18 10.70
C ASP A 14 17.04 12.69 10.84
N SER A 15 17.87 11.85 10.23
CA SER A 15 17.76 10.39 10.30
C SER A 15 17.93 9.81 11.71
N THR A 16 18.57 10.54 12.63
CA THR A 16 18.72 10.13 14.04
C THR A 16 17.42 10.27 14.82
N GLN A 17 16.49 11.10 14.36
CA GLN A 17 15.20 11.29 15.01
C GLN A 17 14.28 10.07 14.80
N LYS A 18 13.69 9.62 15.90
CA LYS A 18 12.74 8.48 15.91
C LYS A 18 11.43 8.81 15.21
N ILE A 19 10.96 10.06 15.30
CA ILE A 19 9.74 10.53 14.66
C ILE A 19 10.01 11.80 13.83
N GLY A 20 9.19 12.06 12.82
CA GLY A 20 9.26 13.27 12.00
C GLY A 20 8.53 14.47 12.62
N ARG A 21 8.70 15.65 12.01
CA ARG A 21 8.15 16.91 12.52
C ARG A 21 6.63 16.87 12.66
N THR A 22 5.93 16.26 11.70
CA THR A 22 4.46 16.24 11.71
C THR A 22 3.89 15.52 12.93
N LEU A 23 4.40 14.33 13.24
CA LEU A 23 3.93 13.60 14.43
C LEU A 23 4.33 14.35 15.72
N THR A 24 5.51 14.97 15.74
CA THR A 24 5.98 15.77 16.89
C THR A 24 4.99 16.90 17.20
N VAL A 25 4.62 17.70 16.19
CA VAL A 25 3.67 18.82 16.36
C VAL A 25 2.30 18.32 16.85
N ILE A 26 1.80 17.20 16.32
CA ILE A 26 0.53 16.61 16.79
C ILE A 26 0.60 16.26 18.28
N LEU A 27 1.69 15.61 18.73
CA LEU A 27 1.87 15.21 20.13
C LEU A 27 1.97 16.43 21.05
N GLU A 28 2.84 17.39 20.71
CA GLU A 28 3.02 18.63 21.50
C GLU A 28 1.73 19.44 21.60
N THR A 29 0.94 19.50 20.54
CA THR A 29 -0.33 20.24 20.53
C THR A 29 -1.34 19.60 21.47
N LEU A 30 -1.45 18.27 21.47
CA LEU A 30 -2.36 17.54 22.35
C LEU A 30 -1.92 17.60 23.82
N GLU A 31 -0.62 17.50 24.07
CA GLU A 31 -0.05 17.66 25.41
C GLU A 31 -0.28 19.08 25.95
N ALA A 32 -0.12 20.13 25.11
CA ALA A 32 -0.41 21.50 25.48
C ALA A 32 -1.90 21.75 25.79
N LEU A 33 -2.81 20.95 25.21
CA LEU A 33 -4.23 20.94 25.53
C LEU A 33 -4.57 20.12 26.79
N GLY A 34 -3.57 19.58 27.48
CA GLY A 34 -3.75 18.82 28.73
C GLY A 34 -4.06 17.33 28.54
N TYR A 35 -3.91 16.79 27.32
CA TYR A 35 -4.10 15.36 27.08
C TYR A 35 -2.84 14.57 27.42
N TYR A 36 -3.01 13.46 28.11
CA TYR A 36 -2.04 12.38 28.11
C TYR A 36 -2.17 11.59 26.82
N VAL A 37 -1.08 11.51 26.04
CA VAL A 37 -1.09 10.90 24.71
C VAL A 37 -0.21 9.65 24.68
N SER A 38 -0.73 8.61 24.02
CA SER A 38 0.00 7.39 23.67
C SER A 38 -0.19 7.10 22.18
N TRP A 39 0.83 6.53 21.56
CA TRP A 39 0.74 6.07 20.17
C TRP A 39 1.52 4.79 19.95
N LYS A 40 1.09 3.99 18.98
CA LYS A 40 1.78 2.76 18.59
C LYS A 40 1.49 2.41 17.14
N VAL A 41 2.47 1.83 16.45
CA VAL A 41 2.26 1.19 15.15
C VAL A 41 1.86 -0.25 15.39
N LEU A 42 0.66 -0.61 14.96
CA LEU A 42 0.12 -1.97 15.06
C LEU A 42 0.01 -2.57 13.67
N ASN A 43 0.26 -3.86 13.55
CA ASN A 43 0.10 -4.60 12.30
C ASN A 43 -1.05 -5.61 12.43
N ALA A 44 -2.01 -5.57 11.50
CA ALA A 44 -3.14 -6.50 11.52
C ALA A 44 -2.73 -7.98 11.58
N LYS A 45 -1.55 -8.33 11.04
CA LYS A 45 -0.99 -9.69 11.11
C LYS A 45 -0.73 -10.20 12.52
N ASP A 46 -0.46 -9.30 13.46
CA ASP A 46 -0.17 -9.64 14.86
C ASP A 46 -1.47 -9.86 15.66
N PHE A 47 -2.64 -9.63 15.03
CA PHE A 47 -3.98 -9.73 15.62
C PHE A 47 -4.86 -10.75 14.89
N GLY A 48 -4.25 -11.84 14.38
CA GLY A 48 -5.00 -12.94 13.78
C GLY A 48 -5.57 -12.67 12.37
N ILE A 49 -5.14 -11.61 11.68
CA ILE A 49 -5.58 -11.32 10.30
C ILE A 49 -4.43 -11.62 9.33
N PRO A 50 -4.58 -12.40 8.24
CA PRO A 50 -3.48 -12.70 7.32
C PRO A 50 -3.20 -11.54 6.35
N GLN A 51 -2.99 -10.35 6.89
CA GLN A 51 -2.79 -9.12 6.13
C GLN A 51 -1.68 -8.27 6.76
N ASN A 52 -0.65 -7.93 5.97
CA ASN A 52 0.38 -6.99 6.39
C ASN A 52 -0.13 -5.55 6.24
N ARG A 53 -0.85 -5.06 7.26
CA ARG A 53 -1.42 -3.71 7.30
C ARG A 53 -0.97 -3.03 8.57
N LYS A 54 0.10 -2.24 8.45
CA LYS A 54 0.61 -1.40 9.53
C LYS A 54 -0.10 -0.06 9.59
N ARG A 55 -0.53 0.34 10.78
CA ARG A 55 -1.22 1.59 11.07
C ARG A 55 -0.74 2.18 12.38
N ILE A 56 -0.53 3.49 12.40
CA ILE A 56 -0.31 4.22 13.64
C ILE A 56 -1.67 4.51 14.26
N TYR A 57 -1.81 4.16 15.53
CA TYR A 57 -2.93 4.52 16.38
C TYR A 57 -2.42 5.51 17.42
N LEU A 58 -3.12 6.64 17.56
CA LEU A 58 -2.84 7.65 18.57
C LEU A 58 -4.11 7.84 19.42
N THR A 59 -3.96 7.70 20.73
CA THR A 59 -5.01 7.83 21.73
C THR A 59 -4.63 8.92 22.73
N GLY A 60 -5.58 9.79 23.05
CA GLY A 60 -5.41 10.87 24.02
C GLY A 60 -6.51 10.81 25.08
N SER A 61 -6.17 11.07 26.34
CA SER A 61 -7.14 11.14 27.45
C SER A 61 -6.77 12.29 28.39
N LEU A 62 -7.78 13.01 28.90
CA LEU A 62 -7.58 14.08 29.89
C LEU A 62 -7.31 13.56 31.31
N LYS A 63 -7.58 12.28 31.58
CA LYS A 63 -7.52 11.71 32.92
C LYS A 63 -6.21 11.00 33.22
N SER A 64 -5.73 10.20 32.27
CA SER A 64 -4.56 9.34 32.45
C SER A 64 -3.99 8.90 31.11
N LYS A 65 -2.73 8.46 31.11
CA LYS A 65 -2.06 7.98 29.90
C LYS A 65 -2.66 6.66 29.41
N PRO A 66 -3.21 6.58 28.18
CA PRO A 66 -3.78 5.34 27.66
C PRO A 66 -2.71 4.25 27.49
N ASP A 67 -3.03 3.02 27.86
CA ASP A 67 -2.20 1.86 27.56
C ASP A 67 -2.54 1.31 26.15
N LEU A 68 -1.51 0.99 25.37
CA LEU A 68 -1.60 0.41 24.03
C LEU A 68 -0.85 -0.93 23.97
N SER A 69 -0.79 -1.62 25.10
CA SER A 69 -0.31 -3.00 25.22
C SER A 69 -1.44 -3.94 24.83
N PHE A 70 -1.19 -4.77 23.83
CA PHE A 70 -2.13 -5.76 23.34
C PHE A 70 -1.41 -7.09 23.22
N GLU A 71 -2.10 -8.16 23.57
CA GLU A 71 -1.63 -9.51 23.29
C GLU A 71 -1.68 -9.79 21.79
N THR A 72 -0.67 -10.50 21.30
CA THR A 72 -0.59 -10.88 19.89
C THR A 72 -1.12 -12.29 19.71
N SER A 73 -1.86 -12.49 18.62
CA SER A 73 -2.37 -13.81 18.23
C SER A 73 -1.63 -14.31 16.98
N PRO A 74 -1.39 -15.63 16.86
CA PRO A 74 -0.79 -16.19 15.66
C PRO A 74 -1.63 -15.86 14.42
N SER A 75 -0.99 -15.39 13.36
CA SER A 75 -1.66 -15.09 12.10
C SER A 75 -2.10 -16.40 11.41
N PRO A 76 -3.39 -16.58 11.06
CA PRO A 76 -3.82 -17.73 10.29
C PRO A 76 -3.14 -17.70 8.91
N LYS A 77 -3.01 -18.86 8.26
CA LYS A 77 -2.51 -18.90 6.88
C LYS A 77 -3.64 -18.44 5.94
N LEU A 78 -3.30 -17.79 4.84
CA LEU A 78 -4.29 -17.32 3.84
C LEU A 78 -5.26 -18.44 3.42
N LYS A 79 -4.75 -19.67 3.22
CA LYS A 79 -5.55 -20.85 2.88
C LYS A 79 -6.67 -21.17 3.87
N ASN A 80 -6.57 -20.73 5.13
CA ASN A 80 -7.57 -20.97 6.16
C ASN A 80 -8.76 -20.01 6.04
N ILE A 81 -8.64 -18.94 5.24
CA ILE A 81 -9.67 -17.90 5.07
C ILE A 81 -10.27 -17.93 3.66
N LEU A 82 -9.54 -18.46 2.67
CA LEU A 82 -10.04 -18.53 1.30
C LEU A 82 -11.23 -19.49 1.19
N GLU A 83 -12.32 -19.00 0.61
CA GLU A 83 -13.45 -19.81 0.21
C GLU A 83 -13.04 -20.75 -0.94
N SER A 84 -13.52 -21.99 -0.90
CA SER A 84 -13.19 -23.03 -1.88
C SER A 84 -14.46 -23.62 -2.48
N GLY A 85 -14.38 -24.10 -3.72
CA GLY A 85 -15.51 -24.74 -4.42
C GLY A 85 -16.54 -23.75 -4.98
N LEU A 86 -16.27 -22.44 -4.94
CA LEU A 86 -17.13 -21.45 -5.59
C LEU A 86 -16.90 -21.42 -7.10
N PRO A 87 -17.94 -21.09 -7.90
CA PRO A 87 -17.79 -20.86 -9.33
C PRO A 87 -16.76 -19.77 -9.61
N THR A 88 -15.92 -19.98 -10.62
CA THR A 88 -14.97 -18.95 -11.06
C THR A 88 -15.69 -17.82 -11.78
N GLU A 89 -15.37 -16.58 -11.44
CA GLU A 89 -15.87 -15.41 -12.16
C GLU A 89 -15.37 -15.41 -13.64
N SER A 90 -16.22 -14.99 -14.58
CA SER A 90 -15.90 -14.93 -16.01
C SER A 90 -16.09 -13.52 -16.55
N SER A 91 -15.22 -12.60 -16.13
CA SER A 91 -15.24 -11.21 -16.58
C SER A 91 -14.46 -11.01 -17.88
N PRO A 92 -14.73 -9.93 -18.66
CA PRO A 92 -13.94 -9.58 -19.84
C PRO A 92 -12.44 -9.46 -19.55
N PHE A 93 -12.09 -8.99 -18.34
CA PHE A 93 -10.72 -8.95 -17.85
C PHE A 93 -10.09 -10.34 -17.78
N ILE A 94 -10.76 -11.30 -17.12
CA ILE A 94 -10.26 -12.67 -16.94
C ILE A 94 -10.09 -13.34 -18.30
N LYS A 95 -11.08 -13.19 -19.20
CA LYS A 95 -11.02 -13.74 -20.56
C LYS A 95 -9.82 -13.19 -21.34
N LYS A 96 -9.59 -11.86 -21.31
CA LYS A 96 -8.44 -11.23 -21.98
C LYS A 96 -7.11 -11.64 -21.38
N LEU A 97 -7.03 -11.71 -20.05
CA LEU A 97 -5.83 -12.15 -19.33
C LEU A 97 -5.46 -13.59 -19.71
N LEU A 98 -6.41 -14.51 -19.61
CA LEU A 98 -6.17 -15.94 -19.88
C LEU A 98 -5.98 -16.24 -21.38
N LYS A 99 -6.48 -15.37 -22.28
CA LYS A 99 -6.18 -15.46 -23.72
C LYS A 99 -4.70 -15.21 -24.03
N LYS A 100 -4.02 -14.39 -23.22
CA LYS A 100 -2.62 -13.99 -23.44
C LYS A 100 -1.65 -14.72 -22.52
N PHE A 101 -2.09 -15.13 -21.33
CA PHE A 101 -1.24 -15.75 -20.32
C PHE A 101 -1.91 -17.01 -19.75
N PRO A 102 -1.34 -18.21 -19.95
CA PRO A 102 -1.85 -19.41 -19.31
C PRO A 102 -1.68 -19.33 -17.78
N PRO A 103 -2.52 -20.01 -16.98
CA PRO A 103 -2.45 -19.95 -15.52
C PRO A 103 -1.07 -20.26 -14.91
N SER A 104 -0.30 -21.16 -15.54
CA SER A 104 1.07 -21.51 -15.12
C SER A 104 2.04 -20.31 -15.17
N GLU A 105 1.85 -19.40 -16.12
CA GLU A 105 2.68 -18.21 -16.28
C GLU A 105 2.24 -17.06 -15.37
N LEU A 106 1.02 -17.10 -14.83
CA LEU A 106 0.52 -16.05 -13.93
C LEU A 106 1.17 -16.08 -12.55
N TYR A 107 1.77 -17.21 -12.16
CA TYR A 107 2.41 -17.34 -10.86
C TYR A 107 3.55 -16.32 -10.70
N GLY A 108 3.50 -15.55 -9.62
CA GLY A 108 4.47 -14.48 -9.34
C GLY A 108 4.30 -13.22 -10.20
N LYS A 109 3.37 -13.20 -11.16
CA LYS A 109 3.02 -11.99 -11.90
C LYS A 109 2.01 -11.13 -11.14
N SER A 110 1.95 -9.84 -11.46
CA SER A 110 0.98 -8.90 -10.90
C SER A 110 0.42 -8.02 -12.01
N VAL A 111 -0.90 -7.90 -12.08
CA VAL A 111 -1.54 -6.96 -13.00
C VAL A 111 -1.53 -5.57 -12.38
N LYS A 112 -0.75 -4.62 -12.94
CA LYS A 112 -0.64 -3.24 -12.40
C LYS A 112 0.02 -2.24 -13.36
N ASP A 113 -0.63 -1.10 -13.56
CA ASP A 113 -0.09 0.03 -14.35
C ASP A 113 0.64 1.06 -13.46
N LYS A 114 1.52 0.58 -12.57
CA LYS A 114 2.17 1.44 -11.55
C LYS A 114 3.68 1.47 -11.62
N ARG A 115 4.32 0.35 -11.96
CA ARG A 115 5.78 0.17 -11.95
C ARG A 115 6.17 -0.67 -13.16
N GLY A 116 7.36 -0.47 -13.70
CA GLY A 116 7.98 -1.45 -14.59
C GLY A 116 8.43 -2.70 -13.82
N GLY A 117 8.67 -3.79 -14.53
CA GLY A 117 9.22 -5.03 -13.97
C GLY A 117 8.80 -6.25 -14.78
N LYS A 118 9.66 -7.27 -14.88
CA LYS A 118 9.43 -8.48 -15.70
C LYS A 118 8.18 -9.27 -15.30
N ASN A 119 7.74 -9.11 -14.04
CA ASN A 119 6.57 -9.80 -13.50
C ASN A 119 5.30 -8.93 -13.53
N ASN A 120 5.34 -7.74 -14.11
CA ASN A 120 4.15 -6.90 -14.19
C ASN A 120 3.46 -7.16 -15.53
N ILE A 121 2.15 -7.39 -15.47
CA ILE A 121 1.28 -7.40 -16.63
C ILE A 121 0.56 -6.05 -16.63
N HIS A 122 0.73 -5.29 -17.69
CA HIS A 122 0.09 -4.00 -17.87
C HIS A 122 -1.25 -4.15 -18.59
N SER A 123 -2.14 -3.16 -18.45
CA SER A 123 -3.46 -3.19 -19.09
C SER A 123 -3.37 -3.25 -20.62
N TRP A 124 -2.31 -2.70 -21.22
CA TRP A 124 -2.04 -2.79 -22.65
C TRP A 124 -1.47 -4.15 -23.08
N ASP A 125 -0.87 -4.93 -22.18
CA ASP A 125 -0.37 -6.29 -22.50
C ASP A 125 -1.52 -7.27 -22.74
N ILE A 126 -2.66 -7.04 -22.07
CA ILE A 126 -3.90 -7.80 -22.23
C ILE A 126 -4.94 -7.06 -23.06
N GLU A 127 -4.57 -5.95 -23.70
CA GLU A 127 -5.44 -5.16 -24.58
C GLU A 127 -6.78 -4.78 -23.91
N LEU A 128 -6.76 -4.50 -22.61
CA LEU A 128 -7.97 -4.32 -21.81
C LEU A 128 -8.84 -3.18 -22.38
N LYS A 129 -8.20 -2.10 -22.82
CA LYS A 129 -8.81 -0.89 -23.38
C LYS A 129 -8.80 -0.80 -24.91
N GLY A 130 -8.45 -1.88 -25.60
CA GLY A 130 -8.31 -1.91 -27.06
C GLY A 130 -7.03 -2.61 -27.48
N ALA A 131 -6.96 -2.96 -28.77
CA ALA A 131 -5.73 -3.47 -29.37
C ALA A 131 -4.64 -2.39 -29.30
N VAL A 132 -3.40 -2.82 -29.10
CA VAL A 132 -2.24 -1.93 -28.99
C VAL A 132 -1.11 -2.52 -29.83
N THR A 133 -0.55 -1.75 -30.75
CA THR A 133 0.60 -2.19 -31.56
C THR A 133 1.86 -2.31 -30.71
N GLU A 134 2.91 -2.95 -31.23
CA GLU A 134 4.17 -3.05 -30.50
C GLU A 134 4.83 -1.68 -30.29
N GLU A 135 4.70 -0.77 -31.25
CA GLU A 135 5.19 0.61 -31.13
C GLU A 135 4.44 1.37 -30.03
N GLU A 136 3.11 1.24 -29.97
CA GLU A 136 2.29 1.85 -28.94
C GLU A 136 2.61 1.28 -27.55
N LYS A 137 2.82 -0.05 -27.43
CA LYS A 137 3.26 -0.67 -26.17
C LYS A 137 4.62 -0.14 -25.72
N GLN A 138 5.56 0.03 -26.64
CA GLN A 138 6.87 0.60 -26.33
C GLN A 138 6.72 2.04 -25.82
N LEU A 139 5.89 2.86 -26.48
CA LEU A 139 5.59 4.23 -26.05
C LEU A 139 4.96 4.26 -24.64
N LEU A 140 3.96 3.43 -24.37
CA LEU A 140 3.30 3.34 -23.06
C LEU A 140 4.29 2.94 -21.95
N ASN A 141 5.19 2.00 -22.24
CA ASN A 141 6.25 1.61 -21.31
C ASN A 141 7.24 2.74 -21.01
N ILE A 142 7.56 3.58 -22.00
CA ILE A 142 8.40 4.77 -21.82
C ILE A 142 7.64 5.77 -20.93
N LEU A 143 6.39 6.12 -21.27
CA LEU A 143 5.57 7.06 -20.50
C LEU A 143 5.42 6.63 -19.02
N LEU A 144 5.19 5.33 -18.78
CA LEU A 144 5.09 4.76 -17.44
C LEU A 144 6.37 4.98 -16.61
N LYS A 145 7.55 4.81 -17.23
CA LYS A 145 8.85 4.98 -16.59
C LYS A 145 9.17 6.46 -16.37
N GLU A 146 8.94 7.31 -17.37
CA GLU A 146 9.24 8.75 -17.32
C GLU A 146 8.41 9.49 -16.28
N ARG A 147 7.12 9.14 -16.07
CA ARG A 147 6.27 9.75 -15.02
C ARG A 147 6.89 9.74 -13.61
N ARG A 148 7.85 8.84 -13.36
CA ARG A 148 8.48 8.66 -12.06
C ARG A 148 9.80 9.40 -11.90
N LYS A 149 10.37 9.94 -12.99
CA LYS A 149 11.55 10.78 -12.88
C LYS A 149 11.14 12.06 -12.14
N LYS A 150 11.96 12.44 -11.17
CA LYS A 150 11.77 13.67 -10.37
C LYS A 150 12.08 14.93 -11.18
N ASN A 151 12.55 14.78 -12.43
CA ASN A 151 12.85 15.87 -13.35
C ASN A 151 11.54 16.50 -13.78
N GLY A 152 11.25 17.66 -13.23
CA GLY A 152 10.02 18.38 -13.44
C GLY A 152 9.75 18.64 -14.91
N LEU A 153 8.49 18.47 -15.30
CA LEU A 153 7.85 19.55 -16.03
C LEU A 153 8.06 20.79 -15.16
N GLN A 154 9.05 21.61 -15.51
CA GLN A 154 9.12 22.98 -15.03
C GLN A 154 7.72 23.54 -15.22
N LYS A 155 7.06 23.88 -14.12
CA LYS A 155 5.90 24.76 -14.19
C LYS A 155 6.46 26.06 -14.76
N SER A 156 6.25 26.28 -16.05
CA SER A 156 6.51 27.57 -16.69
C SER A 156 5.81 28.63 -15.84
N ALA A 157 6.58 29.66 -15.48
CA ALA A 157 6.15 30.80 -14.68
C ALA A 157 4.93 31.50 -15.29
#